data_AF-A0A5C6E0N5-F1
#
_entry.id   AF-A0A5C6E0N5-F1
#
_cell.length_a   1.000
_cell.length_b   1.000
_cell.length_c   1.000
_cell.angle_alpha   90.00
_cell.angle_beta   90.00
_cell.angle_gamma   90.00
#
_symmetry.space_group_name_H-M   'P 1'
#
loop_
_entity.id
_entity.type
_entity.pdbx_description
1 polymer ?
#
loop_
_entity_poly.entity_id
_entity_poly.type
_entity_poly.pdbx_seq_one_letter_code
_entity_poly.pdbx_strand_id
1 'polypeptide(L)'
;MIRWSFLITRTIIVIAIVMLLRWGLGPVAGFVTVKSLETAIGAKVDLGSTEVGLFPPSIVYTDLQVSDPRDGRDMQNAFRAESMEFTLDGDALLHRRWVAREGKITGIQIGSKRESSGKLDPVDELPAEASSGPSMLSKLLSATTDRLSDEASNLTENLETVRRSQEIRDRWDSEYNSLVVRARNLEKQIRTVRDEARGIDNPLRDWPQLQRTLEQARQARSELMAVRQAIDSLPEQLQSDLASLDEAKKIDMAKVEQYLPDGLENSDNFGVDLLKRSVGKQVAEIRGYLDSGRKIANYTVVAPQSDRIRGEDIDVVGDRRLPDVLVRHCEVSGFLRADGDTYELKGFVENMTPTPRLLREPGKVVLQLEGPEVVRVEYVRDRRRGADVDMLTLHWPQTEAKPMRLGNDEDAGLRVSGGQRELWVQLRCEGDQVQGRFVSKQTGLNMQLAVNPKYADSAAAKSVQASLDAVDRIEVDANFHGKWDDLALDLHSNLGQVFHRATEDAFRNQLAESQAKLKAKVDQAHLEQTVALREWLSTQQSEARSLLASADKSIEEMSQKVMNEVGDADVYLGKLRGALQKNLR
;
A
#
# COMPACT_ATOMS: atom_id res chain seq x y z
N MET A 1 41.15 90.17 -21.64
CA MET A 1 42.36 89.32 -21.48
C MET A 1 42.08 88.27 -20.42
N ILE A 2 42.06 86.99 -20.81
CA ILE A 2 41.97 85.88 -19.84
C ILE A 2 43.31 85.80 -19.10
N ARG A 3 43.28 85.79 -17.76
CA ARG A 3 44.47 85.56 -16.94
C ARG A 3 44.84 84.07 -17.02
N TRP A 4 45.59 83.71 -18.06
CA TRP A 4 45.97 82.33 -18.35
C TRP A 4 46.69 81.63 -17.18
N SER A 5 47.49 82.35 -16.38
CA SER A 5 48.12 81.80 -15.19
C SER A 5 47.10 81.27 -14.17
N PHE A 6 46.02 82.01 -13.93
CA PHE A 6 44.96 81.61 -13.00
C PHE A 6 44.16 80.39 -13.49
N LEU A 7 43.91 80.34 -14.81
CA LEU A 7 43.14 79.26 -15.43
C LEU A 7 43.98 77.97 -15.47
N ILE A 8 45.24 78.05 -15.89
CA ILE A 8 46.18 76.91 -15.93
C ILE A 8 46.39 76.33 -14.53
N THR A 9 46.66 77.14 -13.51
CA THR A 9 46.87 76.64 -12.14
C THR A 9 45.64 75.90 -11.61
N ARG A 10 44.42 76.41 -11.85
CA ARG A 10 43.18 75.75 -11.43
C ARG A 10 42.93 74.46 -12.20
N THR A 11 43.18 74.44 -13.51
CA THR A 11 43.07 73.22 -14.32
C THR A 11 44.05 72.15 -13.85
N ILE A 12 45.30 72.51 -13.53
CA ILE A 12 46.29 71.57 -12.98
C ILE A 12 45.82 71.03 -11.62
N ILE A 13 45.30 71.88 -10.72
CA ILE A 13 44.76 71.43 -9.43
C ILE A 13 43.59 70.47 -9.63
N VAL A 14 42.66 70.77 -10.53
CA VAL A 14 41.53 69.88 -10.84
C VAL A 14 42.03 68.55 -11.40
N ILE A 15 42.99 68.56 -12.33
CA ILE A 15 43.60 67.33 -12.87
C ILE A 15 44.29 66.53 -11.76
N ALA A 16 45.04 67.19 -10.87
CA ALA A 16 45.72 66.53 -9.75
C ALA A 16 44.73 65.91 -8.75
N ILE A 17 43.63 66.60 -8.43
CA ILE A 17 42.55 66.08 -7.59
C ILE A 17 41.88 64.88 -8.28
N VAL A 18 41.58 64.98 -9.57
CA VAL A 18 40.97 63.88 -10.33
C VAL A 18 41.91 62.67 -10.39
N MET A 19 43.21 62.86 -10.61
CA MET A 19 44.20 61.79 -10.58
C MET A 19 44.31 61.15 -9.19
N LEU A 20 44.34 61.95 -8.12
CA LEU A 20 44.38 61.45 -6.75
C LEU A 20 43.11 60.67 -6.39
N LEU A 21 41.93 61.15 -6.78
CA LEU A 21 40.67 60.42 -6.59
C LEU A 21 40.64 59.13 -7.41
N ARG A 22 41.07 59.17 -8.67
CA ARG A 22 41.10 58.01 -9.57
C ARG A 22 42.03 56.89 -9.04
N TRP A 23 43.20 57.24 -8.52
CA TRP A 23 44.20 56.25 -8.06
C TRP A 23 44.14 55.95 -6.55
N GLY A 24 43.65 56.87 -5.73
CA GLY A 24 43.62 56.73 -4.28
C GLY A 24 42.37 56.03 -3.74
N LEU A 25 41.21 56.18 -4.39
CA LEU A 25 39.95 55.64 -3.87
C LEU A 25 39.90 54.11 -3.86
N GLY A 26 40.45 53.45 -4.88
CA GLY A 26 40.46 51.98 -4.99
C GLY A 26 41.16 51.28 -3.81
N PRO A 27 42.45 51.55 -3.55
CA PRO A 27 43.17 50.94 -2.43
C PRO A 27 42.55 51.22 -1.05
N VAL A 28 42.05 52.44 -0.83
CA VAL A 28 41.38 52.82 0.42
C VAL A 28 40.05 52.05 0.58
N ALA A 29 39.24 51.99 -0.47
CA ALA A 29 37.99 51.24 -0.47
C ALA A 29 38.23 49.75 -0.20
N GLY A 30 39.24 49.14 -0.83
CA GLY A 30 39.62 47.75 -0.59
C GLY A 30 40.00 47.47 0.86
N PHE A 31 40.89 48.29 1.45
CA PHE A 31 41.32 48.14 2.84
C PHE A 31 40.16 48.26 3.84
N VAL A 32 39.30 49.27 3.66
CA VAL A 32 38.13 49.47 4.53
C VAL A 32 37.16 48.30 4.40
N THR A 33 36.92 47.81 3.18
CA THR A 33 36.01 46.70 2.92
C THR A 33 36.48 45.41 3.61
N VAL A 34 37.74 45.01 3.40
CA VAL A 34 38.33 43.80 4.02
C VAL A 34 38.19 43.86 5.54
N LYS A 35 38.65 44.95 6.17
CA LYS A 35 38.61 45.11 7.62
C LYS A 35 37.18 45.07 8.17
N SER A 36 36.23 45.67 7.45
CA SER A 36 34.82 45.66 7.86
C SER A 36 34.20 44.27 7.77
N LEU A 37 34.49 43.51 6.71
CA LEU A 37 33.97 42.17 6.51
C LEU A 37 34.60 41.16 7.48
N GLU A 38 35.91 41.22 7.72
CA GLU A 38 36.59 40.37 8.71
C GLU A 38 36.00 40.57 10.11
N THR A 39 35.74 41.83 10.49
CA THR A 39 35.15 42.17 11.79
C THR A 39 33.71 41.69 11.91
N ALA A 40 32.92 41.80 10.83
CA ALA A 40 31.51 41.42 10.84
C ALA A 40 31.30 39.90 10.76
N ILE A 41 32.10 39.20 9.96
CA ILE A 41 31.97 37.76 9.70
C ILE A 41 32.74 36.94 10.74
N GLY A 42 33.76 37.53 11.38
CA GLY A 42 34.65 36.82 12.29
C GLY A 42 35.58 35.83 11.58
N ALA A 43 35.75 35.99 10.27
CA ALA A 43 36.53 35.09 9.42
C ALA A 43 37.43 35.90 8.48
N LYS A 44 38.57 35.32 8.08
CA LYS A 44 39.53 35.99 7.19
C LYS A 44 38.90 36.28 5.82
N VAL A 45 39.15 37.48 5.32
CA VAL A 45 38.66 37.95 4.01
C VAL A 45 39.84 38.36 3.14
N ASP A 46 39.98 37.72 1.98
CA ASP A 46 40.98 38.06 0.98
C ASP A 46 40.30 38.81 -0.18
N LEU A 47 40.95 39.85 -0.69
CA LEU A 47 40.44 40.69 -1.79
C LEU A 47 41.58 41.04 -2.75
N GLY A 48 41.40 40.75 -4.05
CA GLY A 48 42.41 40.98 -5.07
C GLY A 48 42.59 42.47 -5.42
N SER A 49 41.54 43.11 -5.93
CA SER A 49 41.59 44.55 -6.28
C SER A 49 40.24 45.24 -6.10
N THR A 50 40.26 46.57 -6.07
CA THR A 50 39.06 47.41 -5.97
C THR A 50 39.17 48.62 -6.88
N GLU A 51 38.16 48.83 -7.71
CA GLU A 51 38.02 50.00 -8.57
C GLU A 51 36.81 50.83 -8.16
N VAL A 52 36.95 52.15 -8.19
CA VAL A 52 35.88 53.09 -7.85
C VAL A 52 35.60 54.01 -9.03
N GLY A 53 34.38 53.95 -9.56
CA GLY A 53 33.84 54.88 -10.55
C GLY A 53 33.18 56.07 -9.87
N LEU A 54 33.36 57.27 -10.44
CA LEU A 54 32.85 58.51 -9.84
C LEU A 54 31.49 58.95 -10.41
N PHE A 55 31.22 58.70 -11.70
CA PHE A 55 29.96 59.10 -12.33
C PHE A 55 29.57 58.20 -13.52
N PRO A 56 28.49 57.40 -13.42
CA PRO A 56 27.73 57.13 -12.18
C PRO A 56 28.64 56.54 -11.09
N PRO A 57 28.35 56.78 -9.80
CA PRO A 57 29.18 56.23 -8.72
C PRO A 57 29.08 54.71 -8.74
N SER A 58 30.21 54.02 -8.85
CA SER A 58 30.27 52.56 -8.89
C SER A 58 31.46 52.02 -8.12
N ILE A 59 31.36 50.78 -7.66
CA ILE A 59 32.45 50.05 -7.00
C ILE A 59 32.54 48.67 -7.62
N VAL A 60 33.74 48.27 -8.03
CA VAL A 60 34.05 46.95 -8.55
C VAL A 60 35.08 46.28 -7.64
N TYR A 61 34.74 45.11 -7.12
CA TYR A 61 35.63 44.25 -6.34
C TYR A 61 36.03 43.03 -7.18
N THR A 62 37.32 42.69 -7.21
CA THR A 62 37.84 41.54 -7.96
C THR A 62 38.46 40.51 -7.01
N ASP A 63 38.12 39.24 -7.21
CA ASP A 63 38.56 38.07 -6.42
C ASP A 63 38.36 38.27 -4.91
N LEU A 64 37.09 38.36 -4.49
CA LEU A 64 36.72 38.39 -3.07
C LEU A 64 36.56 36.96 -2.55
N GLN A 65 37.24 36.63 -1.45
CA GLN A 65 37.18 35.32 -0.82
C GLN A 65 36.89 35.47 0.68
N VAL A 66 35.86 34.78 1.15
CA VAL A 66 35.42 34.75 2.54
C VAL A 66 35.54 33.33 3.08
N SER A 67 36.28 33.19 4.17
CA SER A 67 36.52 31.91 4.86
C SER A 67 35.25 31.38 5.54
N ASP A 68 35.05 30.06 5.58
CA ASP A 68 33.96 29.45 6.36
C ASP A 68 34.29 29.47 7.86
N PRO A 69 33.50 30.15 8.72
CA PRO A 69 33.76 30.21 10.15
C PRO A 69 33.33 28.94 10.91
N ARG A 70 32.77 27.93 10.23
CA ARG A 70 32.26 26.70 10.87
C ARG A 70 33.36 25.68 11.13
N ASP A 71 33.23 24.99 12.27
CA ASP A 71 34.14 23.94 12.71
C ASP A 71 34.29 22.80 11.69
N GLY A 72 35.54 22.44 11.37
CA GLY A 72 35.87 21.31 10.50
C GLY A 72 35.87 21.61 9.00
N ARG A 73 35.61 22.86 8.59
CA ARG A 73 35.65 23.33 7.18
C ARG A 73 36.82 24.27 6.90
N ASP A 74 37.93 24.05 7.61
CA ASP A 74 39.10 24.92 7.72
C ASP A 74 39.80 25.25 6.39
N MET A 75 39.62 24.39 5.38
CA MET A 75 40.19 24.51 4.03
C MET A 75 39.12 24.79 2.98
N GLN A 76 38.00 25.42 3.35
CA GLN A 76 36.91 25.76 2.42
C GLN A 76 36.53 27.24 2.51
N ASN A 77 36.22 27.84 1.36
CA ASN A 77 35.61 29.17 1.34
C ASN A 77 34.10 29.02 1.55
N ALA A 78 33.53 29.80 2.48
CA ALA A 78 32.08 29.93 2.59
C ALA A 78 31.50 30.65 1.37
N PHE A 79 32.26 31.61 0.84
CA PHE A 79 31.87 32.39 -0.32
C PHE A 79 33.12 32.90 -1.05
N ARG A 80 33.20 32.67 -2.36
CA ARG A 80 34.15 33.33 -3.26
C ARG A 80 33.39 33.97 -4.41
N ALA A 81 33.81 35.13 -4.87
CA ALA A 81 33.31 35.77 -6.07
C ALA A 81 34.46 36.30 -6.92
N GLU A 82 34.43 36.04 -8.22
CA GLU A 82 35.44 36.53 -9.16
C GLU A 82 35.31 38.04 -9.38
N SER A 83 34.09 38.54 -9.49
CA SER A 83 33.82 39.97 -9.63
C SER A 83 32.51 40.35 -8.95
N MET A 84 32.50 41.51 -8.29
CA MET A 84 31.31 42.16 -7.76
C MET A 84 31.27 43.60 -8.24
N GLU A 85 30.27 43.96 -9.03
CA GLU A 85 30.05 45.31 -9.53
C GLU A 85 28.79 45.88 -8.89
N PHE A 86 28.88 47.07 -8.30
CA PHE A 86 27.75 47.78 -7.71
C PHE A 86 27.64 49.19 -8.29
N THR A 87 26.47 49.53 -8.82
CA THR A 87 26.13 50.89 -9.23
C THR A 87 25.34 51.57 -8.12
N LEU A 88 25.91 52.63 -7.55
CA LEU A 88 25.36 53.34 -6.40
C LEU A 88 24.35 54.42 -6.82
N ASP A 89 23.41 54.71 -5.93
CA ASP A 89 22.46 55.81 -6.03
C ASP A 89 23.14 57.09 -5.53
N GLY A 90 23.50 57.99 -6.45
CA GLY A 90 24.21 59.23 -6.12
C GLY A 90 23.43 60.14 -5.17
N ASP A 91 22.10 60.20 -5.29
CA ASP A 91 21.26 60.98 -4.37
C ASP A 91 21.31 60.39 -2.96
N ALA A 92 21.23 59.07 -2.84
CA ALA A 92 21.35 58.40 -1.54
C ALA A 92 22.73 58.65 -0.90
N LEU A 93 23.81 58.59 -1.68
CA LEU A 93 25.17 58.85 -1.19
C LEU A 93 25.34 60.27 -0.62
N LEU A 94 24.74 61.29 -1.26
CA LEU A 94 24.73 62.66 -0.75
C LEU A 94 24.03 62.77 0.61
N HIS A 95 23.04 61.90 0.85
CA HIS A 95 22.33 61.76 2.11
C HIS A 95 23.01 60.77 3.08
N ARG A 96 24.28 60.42 2.86
CA ARG A 96 25.07 59.46 3.66
C ARG A 96 24.51 58.03 3.69
N ARG A 97 23.72 57.66 2.68
CA ARG A 97 23.14 56.33 2.54
C ARG A 97 23.88 55.56 1.44
N TRP A 98 24.29 54.35 1.76
CA TRP A 98 24.90 53.43 0.80
C TRP A 98 23.80 52.59 0.14
N VAL A 99 23.35 53.04 -1.02
CA VAL A 99 22.30 52.36 -1.78
C VAL A 99 22.85 51.92 -3.14
N ALA A 100 23.00 50.61 -3.35
CA ALA A 100 23.26 50.04 -4.66
C ALA A 100 21.92 49.86 -5.39
N ARG A 101 21.76 50.51 -6.55
CA ARG A 101 20.57 50.35 -7.40
C ARG A 101 20.60 49.00 -8.11
N GLU A 102 21.75 48.70 -8.68
CA GLU A 102 22.04 47.47 -9.42
C GLU A 102 23.37 46.92 -8.91
N GLY A 103 23.40 45.62 -8.69
CA GLY A 103 24.59 44.85 -8.39
C GLY A 103 24.72 43.69 -9.36
N LYS A 104 25.94 43.26 -9.63
CA LYS A 104 26.23 42.06 -10.39
C LYS A 104 27.39 41.33 -9.74
N ILE A 105 27.14 40.10 -9.30
CA ILE A 105 28.15 39.23 -8.71
C ILE A 105 28.33 38.04 -9.66
N THR A 106 29.54 37.86 -10.18
CA THR A 106 29.87 36.78 -11.12
C THR A 106 30.95 35.88 -10.56
N GLY A 107 30.92 34.61 -10.97
CA GLY A 107 31.91 33.62 -10.56
C GLY A 107 31.78 33.26 -9.07
N ILE A 108 30.55 33.26 -8.54
CA ILE A 108 30.28 32.79 -7.19
C ILE A 108 30.76 31.33 -7.08
N GLN A 109 31.57 31.00 -6.09
CA GLN A 109 31.93 29.63 -5.75
C GLN A 109 31.63 29.40 -4.28
N ILE A 110 30.70 28.50 -4.00
CA ILE A 110 30.30 28.10 -2.64
C ILE A 110 30.86 26.70 -2.38
N GLY A 111 31.69 26.55 -1.35
CA GLY A 111 32.29 25.25 -0.97
C GLY A 111 33.58 24.87 -1.71
N SER A 112 34.33 25.83 -2.27
CA SER A 112 35.62 25.59 -2.94
C SER A 112 36.75 25.27 -1.95
N LYS A 113 37.67 24.36 -2.29
CA LYS A 113 38.88 24.06 -1.51
C LYS A 113 39.89 25.24 -1.53
N ARG A 114 40.53 25.52 -0.40
CA ARG A 114 41.57 26.56 -0.19
C ARG A 114 42.98 25.98 -0.20
N GLU A 115 43.98 26.84 -0.39
CA GLU A 115 45.41 26.51 -0.24
C GLU A 115 45.96 26.75 1.19
N SER A 116 45.25 27.50 2.05
CA SER A 116 45.66 27.77 3.44
C SER A 116 44.49 27.77 4.44
N SER A 117 44.78 27.36 5.69
CA SER A 117 43.80 27.08 6.77
C SER A 117 43.34 28.34 7.51
N GLY A 118 42.07 28.36 7.97
CA GLY A 118 41.45 29.51 8.65
C GLY A 118 40.82 29.26 10.03
N LYS A 119 41.40 28.42 10.91
CA LYS A 119 40.73 27.92 12.13
C LYS A 119 41.02 28.66 13.47
N LEU A 120 40.01 28.65 14.37
CA LEU A 120 40.09 28.53 15.85
C LEU A 120 39.11 27.39 16.29
N ASP A 121 39.39 26.72 17.42
CA ASP A 121 39.08 25.30 17.74
C ASP A 121 37.59 24.83 17.92
N PRO A 122 37.31 23.51 17.73
CA PRO A 122 35.96 22.98 17.41
C PRO A 122 35.28 22.10 18.48
N VAL A 123 33.98 21.78 18.29
CA VAL A 123 33.29 20.64 18.94
C VAL A 123 32.38 19.84 17.97
N ASP A 124 32.36 18.52 18.19
CA ASP A 124 31.93 17.38 17.35
C ASP A 124 30.44 17.14 17.04
N GLU A 125 30.28 16.26 16.04
CA GLU A 125 29.11 15.63 15.40
C GLU A 125 28.26 14.73 16.32
N LEU A 126 27.01 14.44 15.88
CA LEU A 126 26.36 13.15 16.16
C LEU A 126 25.53 12.63 14.96
N PRO A 127 25.38 11.30 14.83
CA PRO A 127 24.82 10.60 13.68
C PRO A 127 23.35 10.18 13.90
N ALA A 128 22.66 9.72 12.84
CA ALA A 128 21.35 9.08 12.97
C ALA A 128 21.28 7.76 12.20
N GLU A 129 21.20 6.67 12.97
CA GLU A 129 20.95 5.30 12.54
C GLU A 129 19.52 5.06 12.03
N ALA A 130 19.41 4.00 11.23
CA ALA A 130 18.17 3.43 10.75
C ALA A 130 17.55 2.49 11.80
N SER A 131 16.22 2.52 11.96
CA SER A 131 15.47 1.48 12.67
C SER A 131 14.46 0.77 11.77
N SER A 132 14.58 -0.53 11.71
CA SER A 132 13.74 -1.52 11.06
C SER A 132 12.53 -1.84 11.94
N GLY A 133 11.32 -1.80 11.35
CA GLY A 133 10.10 -2.32 11.96
C GLY A 133 9.44 -3.32 10.99
N PRO A 134 8.74 -4.35 11.50
CA PRO A 134 8.15 -5.41 10.67
C PRO A 134 7.04 -4.86 9.77
N SER A 135 7.05 -5.27 8.51
CA SER A 135 6.14 -4.76 7.47
C SER A 135 4.71 -5.30 7.66
N MET A 136 3.70 -4.42 7.73
CA MET A 136 2.29 -4.83 7.79
C MET A 136 1.81 -5.60 6.55
N LEU A 137 2.55 -5.54 5.43
CA LEU A 137 2.26 -6.31 4.22
C LEU A 137 2.44 -7.82 4.44
N SER A 138 3.36 -8.25 5.32
CA SER A 138 3.49 -9.67 5.68
C SER A 138 2.31 -10.16 6.53
N LYS A 139 1.72 -9.30 7.37
CA LYS A 139 0.49 -9.63 8.12
C LYS A 139 -0.71 -9.78 7.20
N LEU A 140 -0.80 -8.99 6.14
CA LEU A 140 -1.89 -9.08 5.15
C LEU A 140 -1.75 -10.33 4.26
N LEU A 141 -0.55 -10.63 3.77
CA LEU A 141 -0.26 -11.82 2.95
C LEU A 141 -0.40 -13.14 3.73
N SER A 142 0.01 -13.16 5.01
CA SER A 142 -0.17 -14.33 5.88
C SER A 142 -1.63 -14.54 6.28
N ALA A 143 -2.38 -13.47 6.56
CA ALA A 143 -3.81 -13.55 6.88
C ALA A 143 -4.65 -14.12 5.73
N THR A 144 -4.26 -13.86 4.48
CA THR A 144 -4.95 -14.40 3.29
C THR A 144 -4.53 -15.83 2.96
N THR A 145 -3.27 -16.21 3.19
CA THR A 145 -2.77 -17.52 2.75
C THR A 145 -3.07 -18.64 3.74
N ASP A 146 -2.89 -18.41 5.04
CA ASP A 146 -2.95 -19.50 6.04
C ASP A 146 -4.38 -19.76 6.54
N ARG A 147 -5.22 -18.73 6.71
CA ARG A 147 -6.58 -18.88 7.27
C ARG A 147 -7.61 -19.43 6.28
N LEU A 148 -7.46 -19.15 4.99
CA LEU A 148 -8.39 -19.66 3.95
C LEU A 148 -8.24 -21.17 3.73
N SER A 149 -7.06 -21.74 4.01
CA SER A 149 -6.81 -23.18 3.91
C SER A 149 -7.47 -23.97 5.04
N ASP A 150 -7.39 -23.45 6.27
CA ASP A 150 -7.89 -24.13 7.47
C ASP A 150 -9.43 -24.12 7.53
N GLU A 151 -10.06 -23.01 7.15
CA GLU A 151 -11.52 -22.88 7.18
C GLU A 151 -12.22 -23.63 6.04
N ALA A 152 -11.60 -23.68 4.85
CA ALA A 152 -12.07 -24.52 3.75
C ALA A 152 -12.04 -26.03 4.09
N SER A 153 -11.14 -26.44 4.99
CA SER A 153 -11.05 -27.82 5.46
C SER A 153 -12.21 -28.16 6.41
N ASN A 154 -12.55 -27.27 7.36
CA ASN A 154 -13.69 -27.43 8.26
C ASN A 154 -15.05 -27.48 7.55
N LEU A 155 -15.23 -26.71 6.47
CA LEU A 155 -16.44 -26.74 5.64
C LEU A 155 -16.61 -28.06 4.89
N THR A 156 -15.50 -28.75 4.59
CA THR A 156 -15.52 -30.05 3.90
C THR A 156 -15.92 -31.19 4.85
N GLU A 157 -15.63 -31.09 6.15
CA GLU A 157 -15.96 -32.15 7.13
C GLU A 157 -17.44 -32.21 7.51
N ASN A 158 -18.22 -31.15 7.24
CA ASN A 158 -19.62 -31.02 7.67
C ASN A 158 -20.61 -30.87 6.50
N LEU A 159 -20.40 -31.61 5.40
CA LEU A 159 -21.28 -31.57 4.23
C LEU A 159 -22.64 -32.21 4.49
N GLU A 160 -23.72 -31.50 4.17
CA GLU A 160 -25.11 -31.99 4.29
C GLU A 160 -25.33 -33.21 3.37
N THR A 161 -24.64 -33.25 2.23
CA THR A 161 -24.65 -34.37 1.28
C THR A 161 -24.15 -35.67 1.91
N VAL A 162 -23.07 -35.61 2.70
CA VAL A 162 -22.52 -36.79 3.40
C VAL A 162 -23.47 -37.23 4.51
N ARG A 163 -23.96 -36.27 5.31
CA ARG A 163 -24.92 -36.51 6.39
C ARG A 163 -26.19 -37.19 5.86
N ARG A 164 -26.78 -36.65 4.78
CA ARG A 164 -28.00 -37.19 4.15
C ARG A 164 -27.78 -38.58 3.58
N SER A 165 -26.63 -38.83 2.94
CA SER A 165 -26.29 -40.16 2.44
C SER A 165 -26.23 -41.20 3.57
N GLN A 166 -25.62 -40.84 4.70
CA GLN A 166 -25.54 -41.70 5.88
C GLN A 166 -26.93 -42.03 6.43
N GLU A 167 -27.80 -41.02 6.59
CA GLU A 167 -29.19 -41.21 7.05
C GLU A 167 -29.99 -42.13 6.12
N ILE A 168 -29.83 -41.96 4.79
CA ILE A 168 -30.46 -42.84 3.81
C ILE A 168 -29.92 -44.26 4.00
N ARG A 169 -28.60 -44.47 4.07
CA ARG A 169 -28.01 -45.79 4.28
C ARG A 169 -28.52 -46.46 5.55
N ASP A 170 -28.51 -45.76 6.68
CA ASP A 170 -28.92 -46.30 7.97
C ASP A 170 -30.40 -46.70 7.96
N ARG A 171 -31.27 -45.86 7.35
CA ARG A 171 -32.69 -46.17 7.19
C ARG A 171 -32.90 -47.39 6.30
N TRP A 172 -32.25 -47.42 5.14
CA TRP A 172 -32.36 -48.52 4.20
C TRP A 172 -31.81 -49.82 4.76
N ASP A 173 -30.70 -49.79 5.50
CA ASP A 173 -30.15 -50.96 6.18
C ASP A 173 -31.16 -51.52 7.17
N SER A 174 -31.81 -50.67 7.98
CA SER A 174 -32.86 -51.10 8.91
C SER A 174 -34.09 -51.68 8.19
N GLU A 175 -34.64 -50.96 7.21
CA GLU A 175 -35.85 -51.37 6.49
C GLU A 175 -35.62 -52.65 5.68
N TYR A 176 -34.48 -52.75 5.00
CA TYR A 176 -34.09 -53.92 4.22
C TYR A 176 -33.81 -55.13 5.11
N ASN A 177 -33.07 -54.97 6.21
CA ASN A 177 -32.86 -56.06 7.17
C ASN A 177 -34.19 -56.60 7.69
N SER A 178 -35.16 -55.71 7.95
CA SER A 178 -36.51 -56.12 8.36
C SER A 178 -37.23 -56.91 7.26
N LEU A 179 -37.10 -56.49 5.99
CA LEU A 179 -37.69 -57.17 4.82
C LEU A 179 -37.07 -58.54 4.59
N VAL A 180 -35.75 -58.67 4.69
CA VAL A 180 -35.05 -59.97 4.55
C VAL A 180 -35.46 -60.93 5.66
N VAL A 181 -35.55 -60.45 6.91
CA VAL A 181 -36.02 -61.28 8.03
C VAL A 181 -37.45 -61.74 7.78
N ARG A 182 -38.35 -60.85 7.34
CA ARG A 182 -39.73 -61.22 6.96
C ARG A 182 -39.76 -62.22 5.81
N ALA A 183 -38.98 -62.00 4.75
CA ALA A 183 -38.89 -62.90 3.61
C ALA A 183 -38.36 -64.29 3.99
N ARG A 184 -37.33 -64.39 4.84
CA ARG A 184 -36.81 -65.67 5.36
C ARG A 184 -37.80 -66.38 6.27
N ASN A 185 -38.53 -65.64 7.12
CA ASN A 185 -39.59 -66.22 7.96
C ASN A 185 -40.76 -66.71 7.11
N LEU A 186 -41.14 -65.95 6.09
CA LEU A 186 -42.14 -66.33 5.11
C LEU A 186 -41.73 -67.59 4.34
N GLU A 187 -40.46 -67.67 3.89
CA GLU A 187 -39.93 -68.87 3.24
C GLU A 187 -40.06 -70.10 4.15
N LYS A 188 -39.69 -69.97 5.43
CA LYS A 188 -39.86 -71.05 6.41
C LYS A 188 -41.33 -71.44 6.59
N GLN A 189 -42.24 -70.47 6.74
CA GLN A 189 -43.67 -70.72 6.86
C GLN A 189 -44.20 -71.46 5.62
N ILE A 190 -43.84 -71.02 4.41
CA ILE A 190 -44.24 -71.66 3.15
C ILE A 190 -43.70 -73.10 3.06
N ARG A 191 -42.46 -73.35 3.52
CA ARG A 191 -41.90 -74.72 3.59
C ARG A 191 -42.68 -75.58 4.59
N THR A 192 -42.97 -75.08 5.78
CA THR A 192 -43.78 -75.80 6.78
C THR A 192 -45.17 -76.12 6.25
N VAL A 193 -45.85 -75.14 5.65
CA VAL A 193 -47.17 -75.34 5.01
C VAL A 193 -47.07 -76.39 3.89
N ARG A 194 -45.98 -76.41 3.11
CA ARG A 194 -45.75 -77.45 2.08
C ARG A 194 -45.59 -78.83 2.68
N ASP A 195 -44.77 -78.96 3.71
CA ASP A 195 -44.47 -80.24 4.32
C ASP A 195 -45.70 -80.81 5.05
N GLU A 196 -46.45 -79.95 5.76
CA GLU A 196 -47.74 -80.31 6.36
C GLU A 196 -48.76 -80.71 5.28
N ALA A 197 -48.88 -79.94 4.20
CA ALA A 197 -49.76 -80.29 3.08
C ALA A 197 -49.37 -81.61 2.40
N ARG A 198 -48.07 -81.98 2.40
CA ARG A 198 -47.62 -83.26 1.84
C ARG A 198 -48.01 -84.47 2.68
N GLY A 199 -48.23 -84.31 3.99
CA GLY A 199 -48.58 -85.38 4.92
C GLY A 199 -50.08 -85.63 5.09
N ILE A 200 -50.94 -84.94 4.33
CA ILE A 200 -52.39 -85.12 4.36
C ILE A 200 -52.77 -86.20 3.33
N ASP A 201 -52.90 -87.44 3.77
CA ASP A 201 -53.23 -88.57 2.89
C ASP A 201 -54.75 -88.74 2.69
N ASN A 202 -55.59 -88.32 3.66
CA ASN A 202 -57.04 -88.48 3.58
C ASN A 202 -57.80 -87.22 4.06
N PRO A 203 -58.45 -86.48 3.14
CA PRO A 203 -59.07 -85.19 3.44
C PRO A 203 -60.28 -85.26 4.39
N LEU A 204 -60.91 -86.44 4.56
CA LEU A 204 -62.05 -86.63 5.47
C LEU A 204 -61.63 -87.03 6.89
N ARG A 205 -60.50 -87.73 7.05
CA ARG A 205 -59.96 -88.13 8.36
C ARG A 205 -59.15 -86.99 8.99
N ASP A 206 -58.41 -86.26 8.17
CA ASP A 206 -57.39 -85.32 8.60
C ASP A 206 -57.91 -83.85 8.51
N TRP A 207 -59.24 -83.67 8.54
CA TRP A 207 -59.94 -82.38 8.38
C TRP A 207 -59.44 -81.25 9.31
N PRO A 208 -59.18 -81.48 10.63
CA PRO A 208 -58.65 -80.43 11.50
C PRO A 208 -57.24 -79.95 11.11
N GLN A 209 -56.42 -80.83 10.50
CA GLN A 209 -55.09 -80.49 10.01
C GLN A 209 -55.20 -79.69 8.71
N LEU A 210 -56.06 -80.13 7.78
CA LEU A 210 -56.36 -79.41 6.54
C LEU A 210 -56.81 -77.96 6.81
N GLN A 211 -57.71 -77.74 7.78
CA GLN A 211 -58.21 -76.40 8.11
C GLN A 211 -57.10 -75.48 8.64
N ARG A 212 -56.16 -76.00 9.45
CA ARG A 212 -55.01 -75.23 9.97
C ARG A 212 -54.02 -74.90 8.87
N THR A 213 -53.67 -75.86 8.03
CA THR A 213 -52.74 -75.66 6.90
C THR A 213 -53.30 -74.68 5.89
N LEU A 214 -54.62 -74.68 5.63
CA LEU A 214 -55.27 -73.69 4.76
C LEU A 214 -55.23 -72.27 5.33
N GLU A 215 -55.42 -72.11 6.64
CA GLU A 215 -55.36 -70.81 7.31
C GLU A 215 -53.93 -70.25 7.32
N GLN A 216 -52.93 -71.11 7.59
CA GLN A 216 -51.51 -70.74 7.47
C GLN A 216 -51.11 -70.41 6.04
N ALA A 217 -51.63 -71.13 5.03
CA ALA A 217 -51.40 -70.82 3.63
C ALA A 217 -51.99 -69.45 3.23
N ARG A 218 -53.17 -69.08 3.74
CA ARG A 218 -53.75 -67.74 3.54
C ARG A 218 -52.90 -66.65 4.17
N GLN A 219 -52.42 -66.86 5.40
CA GLN A 219 -51.52 -65.93 6.08
C GLN A 219 -50.21 -65.77 5.31
N ALA A 220 -49.57 -66.86 4.90
CA ALA A 220 -48.35 -66.83 4.09
C ALA A 220 -48.58 -66.09 2.75
N ARG A 221 -49.72 -66.30 2.09
CA ARG A 221 -50.06 -65.57 0.86
C ARG A 221 -50.23 -64.07 1.10
N SER A 222 -50.87 -63.67 2.20
CA SER A 222 -51.04 -62.25 2.53
C SER A 222 -49.70 -61.57 2.85
N GLU A 223 -48.82 -62.25 3.59
CA GLU A 223 -47.48 -61.77 3.89
C GLU A 223 -46.61 -61.70 2.63
N LEU A 224 -46.73 -62.68 1.72
CA LEU A 224 -46.05 -62.65 0.42
C LEU A 224 -46.47 -61.45 -0.42
N MET A 225 -47.77 -61.13 -0.46
CA MET A 225 -48.24 -59.92 -1.14
C MET A 225 -47.68 -58.65 -0.50
N ALA A 226 -47.62 -58.58 0.83
CA ALA A 226 -47.05 -57.44 1.55
C ALA A 226 -45.55 -57.26 1.29
N VAL A 227 -44.76 -58.35 1.33
CA VAL A 227 -43.32 -58.34 1.04
C VAL A 227 -43.06 -57.97 -0.42
N ARG A 228 -43.86 -58.49 -1.36
CA ARG A 228 -43.78 -58.15 -2.78
C ARG A 228 -44.06 -56.67 -3.04
N GLN A 229 -45.13 -56.15 -2.45
CA GLN A 229 -45.49 -54.73 -2.59
C GLN A 229 -44.41 -53.82 -2.00
N ALA A 230 -43.80 -54.20 -0.88
CA ALA A 230 -42.67 -53.47 -0.33
C ALA A 230 -41.46 -53.48 -1.29
N ILE A 231 -41.12 -54.65 -1.86
CA ILE A 231 -40.01 -54.77 -2.83
C ILE A 231 -40.28 -53.99 -4.13
N ASP A 232 -41.53 -53.97 -4.60
CA ASP A 232 -41.94 -53.24 -5.79
C ASP A 232 -41.90 -51.71 -5.58
N SER A 233 -42.02 -51.23 -4.34
CA SER A 233 -41.91 -49.80 -4.00
C SER A 233 -40.47 -49.28 -3.83
N LEU A 234 -39.48 -50.16 -3.69
CA LEU A 234 -38.06 -49.77 -3.49
C LEU A 234 -37.51 -48.86 -4.60
N PRO A 235 -37.80 -49.07 -5.90
CA PRO A 235 -37.32 -48.19 -6.96
C PRO A 235 -37.83 -46.74 -6.84
N GLU A 236 -39.10 -46.55 -6.43
CA GLU A 236 -39.68 -45.22 -6.23
C GLU A 236 -39.06 -44.53 -5.00
N GLN A 237 -38.85 -45.28 -3.91
CA GLN A 237 -38.14 -44.78 -2.73
C GLN A 237 -36.72 -44.34 -3.07
N LEU A 238 -35.98 -45.12 -3.88
CA LEU A 238 -34.64 -44.75 -4.33
C LEU A 238 -34.67 -43.45 -5.14
N GLN A 239 -35.64 -43.27 -6.04
CA GLN A 239 -35.75 -42.02 -6.80
C GLN A 239 -35.96 -40.82 -5.88
N SER A 240 -36.82 -40.96 -4.86
CA SER A 240 -37.02 -39.93 -3.84
C SER A 240 -35.73 -39.63 -3.06
N ASP A 241 -34.95 -40.65 -2.73
CA ASP A 241 -33.72 -40.49 -1.96
C ASP A 241 -32.58 -39.87 -2.75
N LEU A 242 -32.45 -40.25 -4.02
CA LEU A 242 -31.54 -39.57 -4.95
C LEU A 242 -31.94 -38.10 -5.13
N ALA A 243 -33.23 -37.79 -5.24
CA ALA A 243 -33.70 -36.41 -5.29
C ALA A 243 -33.39 -35.65 -3.99
N SER A 244 -33.46 -36.31 -2.82
CA SER A 244 -33.10 -35.71 -1.54
C SER A 244 -31.59 -35.45 -1.40
N LEU A 245 -30.75 -36.31 -2.02
CA LEU A 245 -29.31 -36.13 -2.14
C LEU A 245 -28.95 -34.96 -3.07
N ASP A 246 -29.66 -34.84 -4.20
CA ASP A 246 -29.52 -33.68 -5.10
C ASP A 246 -29.91 -32.37 -4.38
N GLU A 247 -30.91 -32.40 -3.51
CA GLU A 247 -31.30 -31.24 -2.70
C GLU A 247 -30.25 -30.90 -1.63
N ALA A 248 -29.68 -31.92 -0.96
CA ALA A 248 -28.56 -31.73 -0.03
C ALA A 248 -27.33 -31.12 -0.73
N LYS A 249 -27.04 -31.55 -1.96
CA LYS A 249 -26.01 -30.95 -2.81
C LYS A 249 -26.28 -29.47 -3.09
N LYS A 250 -27.51 -29.09 -3.44
CA LYS A 250 -27.86 -27.69 -3.67
C LYS A 250 -27.67 -26.84 -2.41
N ILE A 251 -28.02 -27.37 -1.24
CA ILE A 251 -27.80 -26.70 0.05
C ILE A 251 -26.31 -26.47 0.29
N ASP A 252 -25.47 -27.49 0.07
CA ASP A 252 -24.02 -27.34 0.20
C ASP A 252 -23.45 -26.34 -0.82
N MET A 253 -23.93 -26.35 -2.08
CA MET A 253 -23.54 -25.36 -3.09
C MET A 253 -23.95 -23.92 -2.71
N ALA A 254 -25.14 -23.74 -2.14
CA ALA A 254 -25.60 -22.43 -1.66
C ALA A 254 -24.74 -21.92 -0.49
N LYS A 255 -24.31 -22.80 0.43
CA LYS A 255 -23.36 -22.45 1.50
C LYS A 255 -22.00 -22.00 0.94
N VAL A 256 -21.51 -22.64 -0.12
CA VAL A 256 -20.26 -22.23 -0.79
C VAL A 256 -20.39 -20.86 -1.46
N GLU A 257 -21.56 -20.53 -2.00
CA GLU A 257 -21.82 -19.21 -2.61
C GLU A 257 -21.97 -18.08 -1.59
N GLN A 258 -22.47 -18.37 -0.39
CA GLN A 258 -22.60 -17.42 0.72
C GLN A 258 -21.32 -17.27 1.55
N TYR A 259 -20.26 -18.00 1.22
CA TYR A 259 -18.99 -17.93 1.92
C TYR A 259 -18.30 -16.58 1.68
N LEU A 260 -18.29 -15.71 2.70
CA LEU A 260 -17.46 -14.52 2.77
C LEU A 260 -16.42 -14.70 3.89
N PRO A 261 -15.12 -14.70 3.57
CA PRO A 261 -14.08 -14.57 4.58
C PRO A 261 -14.11 -13.20 5.27
N ASP A 262 -14.04 -13.16 6.60
CA ASP A 262 -13.87 -11.93 7.37
C ASP A 262 -12.45 -11.36 7.23
N GLY A 263 -12.30 -10.03 7.07
CA GLY A 263 -10.99 -9.36 7.23
C GLY A 263 -10.63 -8.15 6.37
N LEU A 264 -11.57 -7.40 5.80
CA LEU A 264 -11.26 -6.28 4.89
C LEU A 264 -11.27 -4.87 5.50
N GLU A 265 -11.55 -4.71 6.80
CA GLU A 265 -11.87 -3.37 7.33
C GLU A 265 -10.69 -2.43 7.60
N ASN A 266 -9.42 -2.81 7.37
CA ASN A 266 -8.27 -1.98 7.75
C ASN A 266 -7.17 -1.82 6.68
N SER A 267 -7.53 -1.52 5.42
CA SER A 267 -6.54 -1.32 4.33
C SER A 267 -6.18 0.14 4.02
N ASP A 268 -6.92 1.12 4.54
CA ASP A 268 -6.97 2.47 3.96
C ASP A 268 -5.68 3.30 4.15
N ASN A 269 -4.80 2.92 5.09
CA ASN A 269 -3.60 3.68 5.44
C ASN A 269 -2.27 3.06 4.97
N PHE A 270 -2.29 1.96 4.21
CA PHE A 270 -1.08 1.20 3.87
C PHE A 270 -0.03 1.98 3.05
N GLY A 271 -0.46 2.65 1.97
CA GLY A 271 0.46 3.41 1.11
C GLY A 271 1.04 4.65 1.79
N VAL A 272 0.31 5.19 2.77
CA VAL A 272 0.69 6.39 3.54
C VAL A 272 1.81 6.05 4.53
N ASP A 273 1.70 4.95 5.27
CA ASP A 273 2.70 4.55 6.27
C ASP A 273 4.08 4.26 5.66
N LEU A 274 4.13 3.68 4.45
CA LEU A 274 5.38 3.39 3.74
C LEU A 274 6.13 4.67 3.32
N LEU A 275 5.38 5.68 2.90
CA LEU A 275 5.92 6.93 2.38
C LEU A 275 6.30 7.92 3.49
N LYS A 276 5.64 7.85 4.65
CA LYS A 276 5.87 8.71 5.82
C LYS A 276 7.36 8.83 6.19
N ARG A 277 8.10 7.73 6.13
CA ARG A 277 9.55 7.72 6.43
C ARG A 277 10.40 8.41 5.37
N SER A 278 10.12 8.17 4.08
CA SER A 278 10.88 8.74 2.97
C SER A 278 10.70 10.25 2.91
N VAL A 279 9.44 10.71 3.05
CA VAL A 279 9.10 12.13 3.15
C VAL A 279 9.75 12.77 4.37
N GLY A 280 9.71 12.12 5.54
CA GLY A 280 10.35 12.62 6.76
C GLY A 280 11.86 12.86 6.61
N LYS A 281 12.58 11.97 5.91
CA LYS A 281 14.01 12.15 5.63
C LYS A 281 14.28 13.37 4.74
N GLN A 282 13.51 13.55 3.66
CA GLN A 282 13.68 14.68 2.74
C GLN A 282 13.36 16.02 3.44
N VAL A 283 12.32 16.05 4.28
CA VAL A 283 11.98 17.24 5.08
C VAL A 283 13.11 17.60 6.05
N ALA A 284 13.73 16.60 6.69
CA ALA A 284 14.85 16.82 7.60
C ALA A 284 16.11 17.35 6.88
N GLU A 285 16.38 16.89 5.67
CA GLU A 285 17.48 17.37 4.84
C GLU A 285 17.28 18.85 4.45
N ILE A 286 16.06 19.21 4.03
CA ILE A 286 15.69 20.60 3.72
C ILE A 286 15.80 21.50 4.96
N ARG A 287 15.41 21.01 6.14
CA ARG A 287 15.65 21.71 7.42
C ARG A 287 17.14 22.01 7.60
N GLY A 288 18.01 21.04 7.37
CA GLY A 288 19.46 21.22 7.50
C GLY A 288 20.02 22.33 6.61
N TYR A 289 19.58 22.40 5.35
CA TYR A 289 19.96 23.47 4.42
C TYR A 289 19.41 24.83 4.85
N LEU A 290 18.15 24.90 5.26
CA LEU A 290 17.50 26.14 5.72
C LEU A 290 18.17 26.69 6.99
N ASP A 291 18.39 25.85 8.00
CA ASP A 291 19.01 26.26 9.26
C ASP A 291 20.45 26.71 9.04
N SER A 292 21.18 26.04 8.13
CA SER A 292 22.52 26.48 7.72
C SER A 292 22.50 27.85 7.04
N GLY A 293 21.56 28.07 6.12
CA GLY A 293 21.38 29.35 5.43
C GLY A 293 21.00 30.48 6.39
N ARG A 294 20.11 30.21 7.35
CA ARG A 294 19.72 31.16 8.41
C ARG A 294 20.88 31.53 9.31
N LYS A 295 21.69 30.56 9.73
CA LYS A 295 22.89 30.82 10.55
C LYS A 295 23.81 31.80 9.83
N ILE A 296 24.16 31.52 8.56
CA ILE A 296 25.01 32.41 7.75
C ILE A 296 24.40 33.81 7.63
N ALA A 297 23.11 33.90 7.31
CA ALA A 297 22.43 35.18 7.16
C ALA A 297 22.31 35.98 8.49
N ASN A 298 22.31 35.31 9.65
CA ASN A 298 22.28 35.97 10.95
C ASN A 298 23.67 36.46 11.40
N TYR A 299 24.76 35.78 11.00
CA TYR A 299 26.12 36.28 11.20
C TYR A 299 26.34 37.62 10.46
N THR A 300 25.67 37.84 9.33
CA THR A 300 25.76 39.10 8.57
C THR A 300 25.05 40.29 9.23
N VAL A 301 24.23 40.07 10.28
CA VAL A 301 23.39 41.11 10.91
C VAL A 301 23.95 41.59 12.25
N VAL A 302 25.07 41.05 12.72
CA VAL A 302 25.70 41.55 13.95
C VAL A 302 26.42 42.86 13.63
N ALA A 303 25.70 43.97 13.77
CA ALA A 303 26.33 45.28 13.89
C ALA A 303 27.37 45.18 15.02
N PRO A 304 28.64 45.54 14.78
CA PRO A 304 29.66 45.44 15.81
C PRO A 304 29.21 46.25 17.02
N GLN A 305 29.09 45.61 18.19
CA GLN A 305 29.08 46.32 19.46
C GLN A 305 30.50 46.86 19.67
N SER A 306 30.77 48.00 19.06
CA SER A 306 31.91 48.83 19.43
C SER A 306 31.59 49.39 20.82
N ASP A 307 32.30 48.93 21.85
CA ASP A 307 32.41 49.61 23.16
C ASP A 307 33.07 50.98 22.97
N ARG A 308 32.31 51.92 22.42
CA ARG A 308 32.60 53.34 22.44
C ARG A 308 31.36 54.05 22.93
N ILE A 309 31.52 54.81 24.00
CA ILE A 309 30.55 55.80 24.45
C ILE A 309 30.52 56.91 23.40
N ARG A 310 29.79 56.69 22.29
CA ARG A 310 29.31 57.79 21.45
C ARG A 310 27.94 58.18 21.98
N GLY A 311 27.66 59.49 21.98
CA GLY A 311 26.37 60.02 22.39
C GLY A 311 25.21 59.35 21.65
N GLU A 312 24.03 59.44 22.24
CA GLU A 312 22.80 58.87 21.70
C GLU A 312 22.34 59.68 20.48
N ASP A 313 22.32 59.06 19.30
CA ASP A 313 21.76 59.66 18.10
C ASP A 313 20.22 59.71 18.25
N ILE A 314 19.66 60.91 18.45
CA ILE A 314 18.21 61.12 18.49
C ILE A 314 17.69 61.17 17.04
N ASP A 315 16.87 60.19 16.68
CA ASP A 315 16.28 60.09 15.34
C ASP A 315 15.10 61.05 15.17
N VAL A 316 15.36 62.21 14.55
CA VAL A 316 14.35 63.25 14.25
C VAL A 316 13.52 62.97 13.00
N VAL A 317 13.84 61.92 12.22
CA VAL A 317 13.20 61.64 10.92
C VAL A 317 11.94 60.76 11.07
N GLY A 318 11.82 60.02 12.17
CA GLY A 318 10.63 59.21 12.50
C GLY A 318 10.29 58.16 11.43
N ASP A 319 9.01 57.90 11.20
CA ASP A 319 8.47 56.84 10.31
C ASP A 319 8.84 56.95 8.82
N ARG A 320 9.54 58.02 8.41
CA ARG A 320 10.00 58.23 7.02
C ARG A 320 11.43 57.76 6.78
N ARG A 321 12.11 57.21 7.79
CA ARG A 321 13.49 56.75 7.66
C ARG A 321 13.60 55.60 6.65
N LEU A 322 14.51 55.77 5.70
CA LEU A 322 14.87 54.76 4.71
C LEU A 322 16.15 54.03 5.15
N PRO A 323 16.41 52.81 4.66
CA PRO A 323 17.63 52.08 5.00
C PRO A 323 18.90 52.87 4.66
N ASP A 324 19.86 52.85 5.59
CA ASP A 324 21.18 53.47 5.42
C ASP A 324 22.09 52.62 4.51
N VAL A 325 21.86 51.31 4.49
CA VAL A 325 22.53 50.34 3.61
C VAL A 325 21.46 49.55 2.87
N LEU A 326 21.48 49.54 1.54
CA LEU A 326 20.50 48.81 0.73
C LEU A 326 21.09 48.37 -0.61
N VAL A 327 20.97 47.09 -0.93
CA VAL A 327 21.11 46.60 -2.31
C VAL A 327 19.71 46.34 -2.84
N ARG A 328 19.26 47.17 -3.79
CA ARG A 328 17.88 47.09 -4.33
C ARG A 328 17.70 45.83 -5.18
N HIS A 329 18.60 45.63 -6.14
CA HIS A 329 18.60 44.48 -7.03
C HIS A 329 20.06 44.07 -7.31
N CYS A 330 20.36 42.78 -7.23
CA CYS A 330 21.68 42.23 -7.48
C CYS A 330 21.56 40.92 -8.27
N GLU A 331 22.08 40.89 -9.49
CA GLU A 331 22.23 39.66 -10.25
C GLU A 331 23.37 38.83 -9.67
N VAL A 332 23.18 37.51 -9.62
CA VAL A 332 24.16 36.56 -9.09
C VAL A 332 24.36 35.42 -10.08
N SER A 333 25.61 35.08 -10.36
CA SER A 333 25.96 33.91 -11.16
C SER A 333 27.23 33.23 -10.69
N GLY A 334 27.30 31.91 -10.86
CA GLY A 334 28.47 31.13 -10.48
C GLY A 334 28.22 29.63 -10.47
N PHE A 335 28.94 28.92 -9.59
CA PHE A 335 28.86 27.48 -9.41
C PHE A 335 28.69 27.12 -7.93
N LEU A 336 27.78 26.20 -7.67
CA LEU A 336 27.52 25.62 -6.35
C LEU A 336 27.88 24.14 -6.40
N ARG A 337 28.60 23.65 -5.37
CA ARG A 337 28.81 22.22 -5.18
C ARG A 337 27.90 21.70 -4.06
N ALA A 338 27.03 20.74 -4.38
CA ALA A 338 26.12 20.10 -3.43
C ALA A 338 26.05 18.60 -3.74
N ASP A 339 26.13 17.75 -2.70
CA ASP A 339 26.10 16.29 -2.81
C ASP A 339 27.07 15.66 -3.84
N GLY A 340 28.24 16.29 -4.01
CA GLY A 340 29.27 15.85 -4.95
C GLY A 340 29.12 16.41 -6.36
N ASP A 341 27.91 16.85 -6.72
CA ASP A 341 27.54 17.42 -8.00
C ASP A 341 27.83 18.92 -8.07
N THR A 342 27.99 19.42 -9.29
CA THR A 342 28.23 20.84 -9.57
C THR A 342 27.03 21.41 -10.31
N TYR A 343 26.50 22.52 -9.81
CA TYR A 343 25.37 23.25 -10.37
C TYR A 343 25.86 24.64 -10.80
N GLU A 344 25.53 25.04 -12.02
CA GLU A 344 25.59 26.45 -12.41
C GLU A 344 24.44 27.19 -11.73
N LEU A 345 24.76 28.25 -10.99
CA LEU A 345 23.82 29.09 -10.29
C LEU A 345 23.61 30.38 -11.09
N LYS A 346 22.35 30.75 -11.32
CA LYS A 346 21.96 32.04 -11.90
C LYS A 346 20.74 32.58 -11.18
N GLY A 347 20.67 33.88 -10.94
CA GLY A 347 19.50 34.46 -10.30
C GLY A 347 19.70 35.89 -9.84
N PHE A 348 18.88 36.32 -8.89
CA PHE A 348 18.96 37.66 -8.33
C PHE A 348 18.57 37.70 -6.85
N VAL A 349 19.04 38.74 -6.19
CA VAL A 349 18.75 39.11 -4.80
C VAL A 349 18.20 40.52 -4.77
N GLU A 350 17.10 40.74 -4.07
CA GLU A 350 16.41 42.02 -3.95
C GLU A 350 16.24 42.45 -2.50
N ASN A 351 16.28 43.77 -2.30
CA ASN A 351 16.01 44.43 -1.03
C ASN A 351 16.90 43.93 0.15
N MET A 352 18.18 43.69 -0.11
CA MET A 352 19.12 43.24 0.92
C MET A 352 19.60 44.41 1.78
N THR A 353 19.36 44.35 3.09
CA THR A 353 19.77 45.39 4.06
C THR A 353 19.90 44.80 5.47
N PRO A 354 20.82 45.33 6.31
CA PRO A 354 20.87 45.01 7.74
C PRO A 354 19.69 45.60 8.53
N THR A 355 18.93 46.54 7.94
CA THR A 355 17.79 47.21 8.57
C THR A 355 16.45 46.87 7.87
N PRO A 356 16.04 45.59 7.79
CA PRO A 356 14.91 45.17 6.98
C PRO A 356 13.55 45.72 7.47
N ARG A 357 13.47 46.18 8.73
CA ARG A 357 12.28 46.82 9.30
C ARG A 357 11.87 48.11 8.58
N LEU A 358 12.83 48.77 7.91
CA LEU A 358 12.62 50.02 7.16
C LEU A 358 12.23 49.78 5.69
N LEU A 359 12.18 48.54 5.23
CA LEU A 359 11.82 48.21 3.85
C LEU A 359 10.31 48.30 3.61
N ARG A 360 9.94 48.67 2.39
CA ARG A 360 8.54 48.59 1.91
C ARG A 360 8.18 47.17 1.45
N GLU A 361 9.12 46.48 0.83
CA GLU A 361 8.99 45.13 0.28
C GLU A 361 9.98 44.19 0.98
N PRO A 362 9.66 42.90 1.12
CA PRO A 362 10.55 41.97 1.82
C PRO A 362 11.84 41.72 1.01
N GLY A 363 12.86 41.19 1.68
CA GLY A 363 14.04 40.68 1.01
C GLY A 363 13.67 39.43 0.22
N LYS A 364 14.12 39.33 -1.03
CA LYS A 364 13.78 38.22 -1.93
C LYS A 364 15.03 37.70 -2.61
N VAL A 365 15.13 36.39 -2.74
CA VAL A 365 16.20 35.68 -3.46
C VAL A 365 15.53 34.71 -4.42
N VAL A 366 15.90 34.77 -5.69
CA VAL A 366 15.43 33.83 -6.72
C VAL A 366 16.65 33.27 -7.42
N LEU A 367 16.80 31.95 -7.40
CA LEU A 367 17.92 31.25 -8.01
C LEU A 367 17.41 30.10 -8.89
N GLN A 368 18.12 29.86 -9.98
CA GLN A 368 18.02 28.69 -10.82
C GLN A 368 19.38 27.99 -10.78
N LEU A 369 19.34 26.72 -10.38
CA LEU A 369 20.49 25.83 -10.32
C LEU A 369 20.37 24.85 -11.49
N GLU A 370 21.37 24.82 -12.36
CA GLU A 370 21.43 23.96 -13.54
C GLU A 370 22.61 22.99 -13.39
N GLY A 371 22.34 21.70 -13.28
CA GLY A 371 23.36 20.67 -13.15
C GLY A 371 22.83 19.32 -13.63
N PRO A 372 23.12 18.21 -12.93
CA PRO A 372 22.46 16.92 -13.18
C PRO A 372 20.93 17.02 -13.07
N GLU A 373 20.45 17.90 -12.20
CA GLU A 373 19.05 18.26 -12.07
C GLU A 373 18.89 19.79 -12.17
N VAL A 374 17.71 20.24 -12.57
CA VAL A 374 17.35 21.67 -12.52
C VAL A 374 16.58 21.92 -11.23
N VAL A 375 16.98 22.95 -10.48
CA VAL A 375 16.31 23.35 -9.24
C VAL A 375 16.01 24.84 -9.29
N ARG A 376 14.76 25.22 -9.03
CA ARG A 376 14.37 26.61 -8.82
C ARG A 376 14.18 26.85 -7.34
N VAL A 377 14.83 27.89 -6.84
CA VAL A 377 14.82 28.27 -5.43
C VAL A 377 14.26 29.68 -5.33
N GLU A 378 13.22 29.85 -4.53
CA GLU A 378 12.72 31.17 -4.15
C GLU A 378 12.70 31.27 -2.63
N TYR A 379 13.38 32.28 -2.09
CA TYR A 379 13.42 32.55 -0.66
C TYR A 379 12.99 34.00 -0.40
N VAL A 380 12.02 34.18 0.47
CA VAL A 380 11.53 35.49 0.89
C VAL A 380 11.71 35.61 2.40
N ARG A 381 12.39 36.67 2.83
CA ARG A 381 12.60 36.99 4.24
C ARG A 381 11.87 38.28 4.57
N ASP A 382 10.80 38.17 5.36
CA ASP A 382 9.99 39.30 5.79
C ASP A 382 10.22 39.60 7.27
N ARG A 383 10.93 40.71 7.52
CA ARG A 383 11.19 41.26 8.85
C ARG A 383 10.55 42.64 9.05
N ARG A 384 9.63 43.02 8.16
CA ARG A 384 8.96 44.32 8.22
C ARG A 384 8.04 44.36 9.44
N ARG A 385 7.95 45.52 10.10
CA ARG A 385 7.05 45.74 11.24
C ARG A 385 7.20 44.74 12.41
N GLY A 386 8.37 44.12 12.55
CA GLY A 386 8.63 43.13 13.61
C GLY A 386 8.18 41.71 13.30
N ALA A 387 7.77 41.42 12.04
CA ALA A 387 7.53 40.06 11.58
C ALA A 387 8.80 39.20 11.63
N ASP A 388 8.62 37.89 11.79
CA ASP A 388 9.67 36.87 11.70
C ASP A 388 9.20 35.79 10.74
N VAL A 389 8.94 36.16 9.49
CA VAL A 389 8.39 35.24 8.48
C VAL A 389 9.44 34.96 7.42
N ASP A 390 9.76 33.68 7.23
CA ASP A 390 10.58 33.21 6.11
C ASP A 390 9.74 32.26 5.25
N MET A 391 9.80 32.44 3.93
CA MET A 391 9.16 31.54 2.97
C MET A 391 10.22 30.97 2.04
N LEU A 392 10.25 29.65 1.89
CA LEU A 392 11.13 28.92 0.98
C LEU A 392 10.28 28.10 0.01
N THR A 393 10.53 28.24 -1.28
CA THR A 393 9.97 27.40 -2.32
C THR A 393 11.12 26.74 -3.09
N LEU A 394 11.08 25.42 -3.20
CA LEU A 394 11.99 24.62 -4.00
C LEU A 394 11.19 23.87 -5.05
N HIS A 395 11.61 23.95 -6.30
CA HIS A 395 10.97 23.25 -7.41
C HIS A 395 11.99 22.54 -8.27
N TRP A 396 11.89 21.22 -8.33
CA TRP A 396 12.55 20.40 -9.33
C TRP A 396 11.54 20.09 -10.43
N PRO A 397 11.54 20.81 -11.57
CA PRO A 397 10.58 20.59 -12.64
C PRO A 397 10.69 19.20 -13.25
N GLN A 398 11.90 18.66 -13.30
CA GLN A 398 12.16 17.32 -13.82
C GLN A 398 13.47 16.77 -13.24
N THR A 399 13.37 15.62 -12.56
CA THR A 399 14.49 14.83 -12.01
C THR A 399 14.27 13.35 -12.34
N GLU A 400 15.34 12.62 -12.63
CA GLU A 400 15.27 11.17 -12.69
C GLU A 400 15.08 10.60 -11.28
N ALA A 401 13.99 9.85 -11.08
CA ALA A 401 13.71 9.26 -9.80
C ALA A 401 14.74 8.15 -9.49
N LYS A 402 15.55 8.37 -8.45
CA LYS A 402 16.44 7.34 -7.92
C LYS A 402 15.60 6.11 -7.49
N PRO A 403 16.05 4.88 -7.79
CA PRO A 403 15.36 3.68 -7.35
C PRO A 403 15.11 3.70 -5.85
N MET A 404 13.86 3.50 -5.47
CA MET A 404 13.42 3.54 -4.09
C MET A 404 12.87 2.19 -3.69
N ARG A 405 13.25 1.74 -2.50
CA ARG A 405 12.69 0.56 -1.87
C ARG A 405 11.89 0.99 -0.66
N LEU A 406 10.64 0.55 -0.63
CA LEU A 406 9.70 0.76 0.46
C LEU A 406 9.50 -0.60 1.15
N GLY A 407 9.82 -0.70 2.45
CA GLY A 407 9.72 -1.97 3.19
C GLY A 407 10.93 -2.91 3.02
N ASN A 408 10.78 -4.16 3.50
CA ASN A 408 11.84 -5.18 3.54
C ASN A 408 11.48 -6.43 2.71
N ASP A 409 12.49 -7.07 2.11
CA ASP A 409 12.37 -8.27 1.26
C ASP A 409 12.01 -9.54 2.07
N GLU A 410 12.37 -9.60 3.36
CA GLU A 410 12.09 -10.77 4.21
C GLU A 410 10.59 -10.92 4.56
N ASP A 411 9.88 -9.79 4.58
CA ASP A 411 8.46 -9.71 4.93
C ASP A 411 7.64 -9.51 3.64
N ALA A 412 7.66 -8.28 3.14
CA ALA A 412 7.18 -7.83 1.85
C ALA A 412 7.44 -6.31 1.73
N GLY A 413 7.88 -5.88 0.55
CA GLY A 413 8.21 -4.51 0.19
C GLY A 413 7.86 -4.20 -1.26
N LEU A 414 8.09 -2.95 -1.65
CA LEU A 414 7.86 -2.44 -2.99
C LEU A 414 9.16 -1.80 -3.49
N ARG A 415 9.60 -2.18 -4.69
CA ARG A 415 10.66 -1.48 -5.41
C ARG A 415 10.03 -0.60 -6.47
N VAL A 416 10.30 0.69 -6.40
CA VAL A 416 9.89 1.70 -7.37
C VAL A 416 11.15 2.15 -8.10
N SER A 417 11.17 2.02 -9.42
CA SER A 417 12.33 2.40 -10.23
C SER A 417 11.92 3.15 -11.49
N GLY A 418 12.86 3.97 -11.98
CA GLY A 418 12.69 4.74 -13.20
C GLY A 418 11.63 5.83 -13.12
N GLY A 419 11.35 6.44 -14.26
CA GLY A 419 10.38 7.51 -14.39
C GLY A 419 10.95 8.91 -14.15
N GLN A 420 10.22 9.89 -14.68
CA GLN A 420 10.50 11.30 -14.50
C GLN A 420 9.69 11.82 -13.31
N ARG A 421 10.33 12.61 -12.47
CA ARG A 421 9.72 13.12 -11.23
C ARG A 421 9.77 14.64 -11.17
N GLU A 422 8.64 15.23 -10.84
CA GLU A 422 8.51 16.63 -10.45
C GLU A 422 8.38 16.70 -8.92
N LEU A 423 9.18 17.57 -8.29
CA LEU A 423 9.14 17.80 -6.85
C LEU A 423 8.88 19.28 -6.56
N TRP A 424 7.96 19.56 -5.66
CA TRP A 424 7.65 20.89 -5.18
C TRP A 424 7.64 20.91 -3.66
N VAL A 425 8.40 21.81 -3.06
CA VAL A 425 8.42 22.02 -1.61
C VAL A 425 8.15 23.48 -1.32
N GLN A 426 7.16 23.72 -0.48
CA GLN A 426 6.88 25.03 0.09
C GLN A 426 7.01 24.96 1.60
N LEU A 427 7.65 25.97 2.15
CA LEU A 427 7.88 26.10 3.57
C LEU A 427 7.63 27.54 3.97
N ARG A 428 6.90 27.72 5.06
CA ARG A 428 6.72 28.98 5.76
C ARG A 428 7.10 28.76 7.21
N CYS A 429 8.03 29.55 7.70
CA CYS A 429 8.33 29.62 9.12
C CYS A 429 7.90 30.97 9.67
N GLU A 430 7.34 30.94 10.88
CA GLU A 430 7.01 32.12 11.66
C GLU A 430 7.56 31.93 13.08
N GLY A 431 8.74 32.50 13.36
CA GLY A 431 9.53 32.13 14.54
C GLY A 431 9.87 30.63 14.55
N ASP A 432 9.45 29.91 15.60
CA ASP A 432 9.68 28.47 15.76
C ASP A 432 8.58 27.60 15.11
N GLN A 433 7.50 28.21 14.64
CA GLN A 433 6.42 27.50 13.96
C GLN A 433 6.76 27.29 12.50
N VAL A 434 6.52 26.09 12.01
CA VAL A 434 6.76 25.71 10.62
C VAL A 434 5.48 25.15 10.05
N GLN A 435 5.20 25.56 8.81
CA GLN A 435 4.18 24.99 7.95
C GLN A 435 4.82 24.71 6.61
N GLY A 436 4.50 23.58 6.01
CA GLY A 436 5.00 23.27 4.69
C GLY A 436 4.17 22.24 3.96
N ARG A 437 4.44 22.17 2.67
CA ARG A 437 3.81 21.24 1.74
C ARG A 437 4.86 20.69 0.81
N PHE A 438 4.88 19.37 0.69
CA PHE A 438 5.73 18.60 -0.19
C PHE A 438 4.84 17.88 -1.19
N VAL A 439 5.05 18.13 -2.48
CA VAL A 439 4.34 17.47 -3.57
C VAL A 439 5.36 16.76 -4.46
N SER A 440 5.14 15.48 -4.72
CA SER A 440 5.95 14.68 -5.64
C SER A 440 5.02 14.02 -6.65
N LYS A 441 5.33 14.18 -7.93
CA LYS A 441 4.64 13.49 -9.03
C LYS A 441 5.68 12.75 -9.86
N GLN A 442 5.51 11.45 -10.00
CA GLN A 442 6.42 10.60 -10.76
C GLN A 442 5.63 9.86 -11.84
N THR A 443 6.11 9.88 -13.08
CA THR A 443 5.48 9.24 -14.24
C THR A 443 6.45 8.32 -14.97
N GLY A 444 5.94 7.26 -15.62
CA GLY A 444 6.77 6.30 -16.35
C GLY A 444 7.61 5.41 -15.43
N LEU A 445 7.07 5.10 -14.24
CA LEU A 445 7.71 4.27 -13.22
C LEU A 445 7.44 2.78 -13.45
N ASN A 446 8.29 1.94 -12.88
CA ASN A 446 8.09 0.51 -12.76
C ASN A 446 8.00 0.14 -11.28
N MET A 447 6.99 -0.64 -10.92
CA MET A 447 6.78 -1.13 -9.57
C MET A 447 6.88 -2.64 -9.49
N GLN A 448 7.75 -3.12 -8.62
CA GLN A 448 7.96 -4.54 -8.39
C GLN A 448 7.70 -4.87 -6.93
N LEU A 449 6.81 -5.84 -6.72
CA LEU A 449 6.57 -6.44 -5.42
C LEU A 449 7.82 -7.24 -5.01
N ALA A 450 8.41 -6.86 -3.89
CA ALA A 450 9.55 -7.54 -3.28
C ALA A 450 9.04 -8.36 -2.09
N VAL A 451 8.63 -9.60 -2.35
CA VAL A 451 8.16 -10.55 -1.33
C VAL A 451 9.18 -11.67 -1.13
N ASN A 452 9.10 -12.33 0.02
CA ASN A 452 9.87 -13.55 0.27
C ASN A 452 9.60 -14.57 -0.86
N PRO A 453 10.64 -15.23 -1.43
CA PRO A 453 10.50 -16.17 -2.54
C PRO A 453 9.46 -17.26 -2.33
N LYS A 454 9.21 -17.68 -1.08
CA LYS A 454 8.18 -18.66 -0.72
C LYS A 454 6.76 -18.23 -1.14
N TYR A 455 6.49 -16.92 -1.18
CA TYR A 455 5.18 -16.35 -1.51
C TYR A 455 5.13 -15.68 -2.89
N ALA A 456 6.27 -15.55 -3.58
CA ALA A 456 6.36 -14.88 -4.87
C ALA A 456 5.48 -15.54 -5.95
N ASP A 457 5.33 -16.87 -5.90
CA ASP A 457 4.50 -17.62 -6.84
C ASP A 457 3.02 -17.74 -6.45
N SER A 458 2.63 -17.22 -5.29
CA SER A 458 1.24 -17.25 -4.82
C SER A 458 0.31 -16.45 -5.75
N ALA A 459 -0.95 -16.88 -5.85
CA ALA A 459 -1.97 -16.18 -6.64
C ALA A 459 -2.15 -14.73 -6.15
N ALA A 460 -2.09 -14.51 -4.83
CA ALA A 460 -2.15 -13.18 -4.23
C ALA A 460 -0.98 -12.28 -4.67
N ALA A 461 0.27 -12.77 -4.63
CA ALA A 461 1.43 -11.99 -5.06
C ALA A 461 1.38 -11.62 -6.55
N LYS A 462 0.95 -12.55 -7.42
CA LYS A 462 0.77 -12.29 -8.86
C LYS A 462 -0.32 -11.25 -9.14
N SER A 463 -1.43 -11.32 -8.41
CA SER A 463 -2.53 -10.35 -8.53
C SER A 463 -2.10 -8.94 -8.10
N VAL A 464 -1.34 -8.85 -7.00
CA VAL A 464 -0.77 -7.57 -6.55
C VAL A 464 0.24 -7.04 -7.57
N GLN A 465 1.14 -7.87 -8.10
CA GLN A 465 2.10 -7.46 -9.13
C GLN A 465 1.41 -6.93 -10.39
N ALA A 466 0.38 -7.63 -10.90
CA ALA A 466 -0.36 -7.18 -12.08
C ALA A 466 -1.05 -5.82 -11.86
N SER A 467 -1.52 -5.56 -10.64
CA SER A 467 -2.11 -4.26 -10.27
C SER A 467 -1.06 -3.16 -10.21
N LEU A 468 0.16 -3.48 -9.75
CA LEU A 468 1.29 -2.55 -9.72
C LEU A 468 1.82 -2.24 -11.14
N ASP A 469 1.84 -3.23 -12.03
CA ASP A 469 2.27 -3.06 -13.43
C ASP A 469 1.36 -2.09 -14.21
N ALA A 470 0.09 -1.96 -13.80
CA ALA A 470 -0.87 -1.04 -14.41
C ALA A 470 -0.70 0.43 -13.98
N VAL A 471 0.17 0.71 -12.99
CA VAL A 471 0.36 2.05 -12.46
C VAL A 471 1.48 2.76 -13.20
N ASP A 472 1.11 3.81 -13.92
CA ASP A 472 2.02 4.67 -14.68
C ASP A 472 2.48 5.91 -13.90
N ARG A 473 1.73 6.30 -12.86
CA ARG A 473 1.96 7.53 -12.08
C ARG A 473 1.77 7.35 -10.57
N ILE A 474 2.73 7.89 -9.81
CA ILE A 474 2.64 8.04 -8.35
C ILE A 474 2.55 9.52 -8.01
N GLU A 475 1.59 9.88 -7.18
CA GLU A 475 1.43 11.21 -6.61
C GLU A 475 1.49 11.12 -5.09
N VAL A 476 2.27 12.03 -4.49
CA VAL A 476 2.44 12.18 -3.05
C VAL A 476 2.23 13.65 -2.72
N ASP A 477 1.33 13.93 -1.77
CA ASP A 477 1.07 15.26 -1.23
C ASP A 477 1.12 15.18 0.29
N ALA A 478 2.16 15.78 0.87
CA ALA A 478 2.42 15.75 2.29
C ALA A 478 2.40 17.17 2.85
N ASN A 479 1.50 17.44 3.79
CA ASN A 479 1.46 18.68 4.53
C ASN A 479 2.08 18.45 5.90
N PHE A 480 2.89 19.37 6.36
CA PHE A 480 3.50 19.29 7.68
C PHE A 480 3.40 20.61 8.42
N HIS A 481 3.14 20.54 9.72
CA HIS A 481 2.94 21.72 10.54
C HIS A 481 3.35 21.47 12.00
N GLY A 482 3.67 22.54 12.73
CA GLY A 482 4.03 22.47 14.15
C GLY A 482 5.41 23.05 14.41
N LYS A 483 6.12 22.48 15.39
CA LYS A 483 7.50 22.87 15.70
C LYS A 483 8.47 21.91 15.01
N TRP A 484 9.68 22.36 14.74
CA TRP A 484 10.70 21.50 14.16
C TRP A 484 11.00 20.21 14.96
N ASP A 485 10.82 20.26 16.27
CA ASP A 485 11.05 19.11 17.17
C ASP A 485 9.78 18.26 17.39
N ASP A 486 8.61 18.77 16.99
CA ASP A 486 7.31 18.11 17.09
C ASP A 486 6.44 18.51 15.87
N LEU A 487 6.64 17.78 14.78
CA LEU A 487 6.05 18.03 13.47
C LEU A 487 4.92 17.03 13.20
N ALA A 488 3.71 17.54 13.07
CA ALA A 488 2.60 16.78 12.52
C ALA A 488 2.77 16.64 11.00
N LEU A 489 2.52 15.42 10.47
CA LEU A 489 2.61 15.11 9.04
C LEU A 489 1.32 14.46 8.57
N ASP A 490 0.63 15.15 7.68
CA ASP A 490 -0.57 14.70 6.98
C ASP A 490 -0.20 14.32 5.55
N LEU A 491 -0.31 13.04 5.22
CA LEU A 491 0.21 12.49 3.97
C LEU A 491 -0.91 11.84 3.15
N HIS A 492 -1.01 12.24 1.89
CA HIS A 492 -1.93 11.71 0.91
C HIS A 492 -1.14 11.13 -0.27
N SER A 493 -1.54 9.96 -0.76
CA SER A 493 -0.96 9.36 -1.95
C SER A 493 -1.98 8.50 -2.69
N ASN A 494 -1.89 8.50 -4.03
CA ASN A 494 -2.68 7.60 -4.86
C ASN A 494 -2.27 6.12 -4.70
N LEU A 495 -1.10 5.83 -4.09
CA LEU A 495 -0.68 4.46 -3.79
C LEU A 495 -1.66 3.73 -2.86
N GLY A 496 -2.30 4.43 -1.91
CA GLY A 496 -3.29 3.80 -1.02
C GLY A 496 -4.44 3.16 -1.81
N GLN A 497 -4.99 3.87 -2.79
CA GLN A 497 -6.07 3.35 -3.64
C GLN A 497 -5.59 2.22 -4.56
N VAL A 498 -4.35 2.31 -5.08
CA VAL A 498 -3.74 1.23 -5.87
C VAL A 498 -3.67 -0.05 -5.04
N PHE A 499 -3.16 0.02 -3.82
CA PHE A 499 -3.04 -1.14 -2.94
C PHE A 499 -4.40 -1.69 -2.49
N HIS A 500 -5.37 -0.81 -2.23
CA HIS A 500 -6.73 -1.22 -1.90
C HIS A 500 -7.34 -2.05 -3.04
N ARG A 501 -7.33 -1.53 -4.27
CA ARG A 501 -7.82 -2.26 -5.45
C ARG A 501 -7.06 -3.56 -5.69
N ALA A 502 -5.73 -3.54 -5.56
CA ALA A 502 -4.90 -4.73 -5.71
C ALA A 502 -5.26 -5.83 -4.69
N THR A 503 -5.60 -5.43 -3.47
CA THR A 503 -6.02 -6.35 -2.40
C THR A 503 -7.43 -6.86 -2.63
N GLU A 504 -8.37 -6.01 -3.05
CA GLU A 504 -9.72 -6.42 -3.46
C GLU A 504 -9.69 -7.41 -4.63
N ASP A 505 -8.85 -7.16 -5.64
CA ASP A 505 -8.68 -8.03 -6.80
C ASP A 505 -8.03 -9.36 -6.41
N ALA A 506 -6.97 -9.33 -5.59
CA ALA A 506 -6.35 -10.54 -5.07
C ALA A 506 -7.35 -11.38 -4.26
N PHE A 507 -8.18 -10.73 -3.44
CA PHE A 507 -9.21 -11.39 -2.65
C PHE A 507 -10.31 -11.98 -3.54
N ARG A 508 -10.83 -11.23 -4.51
CA ARG A 508 -11.84 -11.72 -5.46
C ARG A 508 -11.36 -12.93 -6.24
N ASN A 509 -10.12 -12.87 -6.73
CA ASN A 509 -9.51 -13.97 -7.48
C ASN A 509 -9.31 -15.21 -6.58
N GLN A 510 -8.82 -15.01 -5.35
CA GLN A 510 -8.64 -16.11 -4.39
C GLN A 510 -9.97 -16.71 -3.94
N LEU A 511 -11.00 -15.88 -3.73
CA LEU A 511 -12.35 -16.31 -3.38
C LEU A 511 -12.96 -17.15 -4.50
N ALA A 512 -12.84 -16.71 -5.75
CA ALA A 512 -13.30 -17.46 -6.91
C ALA A 512 -12.60 -18.82 -7.04
N GLU A 513 -11.28 -18.87 -6.82
CA GLU A 513 -10.52 -20.12 -6.85
C GLU A 513 -10.92 -21.07 -5.71
N SER A 514 -11.08 -20.56 -4.49
CA SER A 514 -11.54 -21.32 -3.33
C SER A 514 -12.98 -21.84 -3.51
N GLN A 515 -13.90 -21.01 -4.02
CA GLN A 515 -15.27 -21.43 -4.35
C GLN A 515 -15.26 -22.52 -5.42
N ALA A 516 -14.41 -22.42 -6.45
CA ALA A 516 -14.29 -23.46 -7.47
C ALA A 516 -13.79 -24.79 -6.89
N LYS A 517 -12.76 -24.75 -6.02
CA LYS A 517 -12.24 -25.93 -5.31
C LYS A 517 -13.28 -26.57 -4.39
N LEU A 518 -14.05 -25.76 -3.64
CA LEU A 518 -15.12 -26.25 -2.78
C LEU A 518 -16.28 -26.85 -3.60
N LYS A 519 -16.72 -26.20 -4.68
CA LYS A 519 -17.74 -26.75 -5.60
C LYS A 519 -17.30 -28.10 -6.16
N ALA A 520 -16.05 -28.22 -6.61
CA ALA A 520 -15.49 -29.49 -7.11
C ALA A 520 -15.48 -30.59 -6.05
N LYS A 521 -15.14 -30.28 -4.79
CA LYS A 521 -15.21 -31.25 -3.68
C LYS A 521 -16.64 -31.69 -3.36
N VAL A 522 -17.61 -30.76 -3.35
CA VAL A 522 -19.04 -31.08 -3.15
C VAL A 522 -19.55 -31.98 -4.28
N ASP A 523 -19.18 -31.68 -5.53
CA ASP A 523 -19.52 -32.51 -6.69
C ASP A 523 -18.93 -33.92 -6.57
N GLN A 524 -17.66 -34.02 -6.17
CA GLN A 524 -16.99 -35.31 -5.96
C GLN A 524 -17.68 -36.12 -4.85
N ALA A 525 -17.93 -35.51 -3.69
CA ALA A 525 -18.58 -36.18 -2.56
C ALA A 525 -19.99 -36.67 -2.94
N HIS A 526 -20.78 -35.85 -3.65
CA HIS A 526 -22.09 -36.24 -4.15
C HIS A 526 -22.03 -37.46 -5.07
N LEU A 527 -21.06 -37.47 -6.01
CA LEU A 527 -20.89 -38.55 -6.97
C LEU A 527 -20.50 -39.86 -6.26
N GLU A 528 -19.53 -39.80 -5.35
CA GLU A 528 -19.10 -40.94 -4.52
C GLU A 528 -20.27 -41.51 -3.72
N GLN A 529 -21.04 -40.66 -3.03
CA GLN A 529 -22.19 -41.11 -2.23
C GLN A 529 -23.32 -41.69 -3.09
N THR A 530 -23.60 -41.11 -4.26
CA THR A 530 -24.62 -41.60 -5.20
C THR A 530 -24.28 -42.98 -5.76
N VAL A 531 -23.01 -43.18 -6.16
CA VAL A 531 -22.54 -44.48 -6.67
C VAL A 531 -22.65 -45.54 -5.58
N ALA A 532 -22.13 -45.24 -4.38
CA ALA A 532 -22.17 -46.18 -3.27
C ALA A 532 -23.59 -46.53 -2.82
N LEU A 533 -24.55 -45.59 -2.91
CA LEU A 533 -25.97 -45.88 -2.63
C LEU A 533 -26.57 -46.84 -3.67
N ARG A 534 -26.28 -46.62 -4.96
CA ARG A 534 -26.77 -47.50 -6.05
C ARG A 534 -26.17 -48.90 -5.99
N GLU A 535 -24.88 -49.01 -5.72
CA GLU A 535 -24.19 -50.29 -5.57
C GLU A 535 -24.75 -51.10 -4.40
N TRP A 536 -24.91 -50.45 -3.24
CA TRP A 536 -25.52 -51.05 -2.06
C TRP A 536 -26.92 -51.58 -2.39
N LEU A 537 -27.79 -50.77 -3.02
CA LEU A 537 -29.14 -51.18 -3.39
C LEU A 537 -29.15 -52.37 -4.36
N SER A 538 -28.33 -52.33 -5.40
CA SER A 538 -28.30 -53.38 -6.43
C SER A 538 -27.97 -54.75 -5.84
N THR A 539 -27.05 -54.77 -4.87
CA THR A 539 -26.64 -55.97 -4.14
C THR A 539 -27.82 -56.52 -3.33
N GLN A 540 -28.48 -55.65 -2.57
CA GLN A 540 -29.60 -56.02 -1.70
C GLN A 540 -30.85 -56.44 -2.51
N GLN A 541 -31.21 -55.73 -3.57
CA GLN A 541 -32.37 -56.08 -4.40
C GLN A 541 -32.25 -57.47 -5.04
N SER A 542 -31.02 -57.89 -5.37
CA SER A 542 -30.77 -59.23 -5.93
C SER A 542 -31.08 -60.36 -4.93
N GLU A 543 -30.69 -60.19 -3.66
CA GLU A 543 -30.95 -61.16 -2.60
C GLU A 543 -32.45 -61.25 -2.31
N ALA A 544 -33.14 -60.11 -2.12
CA ALA A 544 -34.58 -60.10 -1.84
C ALA A 544 -35.43 -60.72 -2.97
N ARG A 545 -35.09 -60.46 -4.24
CA ARG A 545 -35.77 -61.10 -5.38
C ARG A 545 -35.53 -62.61 -5.45
N SER A 546 -34.33 -63.08 -5.10
CA SER A 546 -34.04 -64.51 -5.07
C SER A 546 -34.88 -65.26 -4.02
N LEU A 547 -35.08 -64.64 -2.85
CA LEU A 547 -35.91 -65.18 -1.77
C LEU A 547 -37.41 -65.20 -2.14
N LEU A 548 -37.91 -64.17 -2.84
CA LEU A 548 -39.28 -64.18 -3.35
C LEU A 548 -39.49 -65.24 -4.43
N ALA A 549 -38.57 -65.38 -5.38
CA ALA A 549 -38.69 -66.37 -6.44
C ALA A 549 -38.70 -67.81 -5.90
N SER A 550 -37.92 -68.08 -4.84
CA SER A 550 -37.95 -69.37 -4.15
C SER A 550 -39.29 -69.61 -3.43
N ALA A 551 -39.90 -68.56 -2.86
CA ALA A 551 -41.20 -68.59 -2.20
C ALA A 551 -42.38 -68.75 -3.18
N ASP A 552 -42.33 -68.13 -4.37
CA ASP A 552 -43.37 -68.26 -5.40
C ASP A 552 -43.42 -69.68 -5.96
N LYS A 553 -42.28 -70.23 -6.40
CA LYS A 553 -42.17 -71.62 -6.91
C LYS A 553 -42.72 -72.63 -5.89
N SER A 554 -42.40 -72.37 -4.64
CA SER A 554 -42.80 -73.12 -3.47
C SER A 554 -44.32 -73.16 -3.21
N ILE A 555 -45.04 -72.09 -3.54
CA ILE A 555 -46.51 -71.99 -3.42
C ILE A 555 -47.18 -72.61 -4.65
N GLU A 556 -46.61 -72.44 -5.84
CA GLU A 556 -47.16 -73.01 -7.07
C GLU A 556 -47.15 -74.55 -7.03
N GLU A 557 -46.05 -75.15 -6.54
CA GLU A 557 -45.96 -76.60 -6.26
C GLU A 557 -47.04 -77.09 -5.27
N MET A 558 -47.35 -76.30 -4.24
CA MET A 558 -48.42 -76.61 -3.29
C MET A 558 -49.81 -76.53 -3.92
N SER A 559 -50.09 -75.44 -4.65
CA SER A 559 -51.38 -75.22 -5.31
C SER A 559 -51.71 -76.37 -6.26
N GLN A 560 -50.72 -76.81 -7.03
CA GLN A 560 -50.90 -77.89 -7.99
C GLN A 560 -51.17 -79.24 -7.30
N LYS A 561 -50.51 -79.51 -6.16
CA LYS A 561 -50.75 -80.73 -5.38
C LYS A 561 -52.13 -80.73 -4.69
N VAL A 562 -52.50 -79.64 -4.03
CA VAL A 562 -53.80 -79.50 -3.35
C VAL A 562 -54.96 -79.57 -4.35
N MET A 563 -54.83 -78.98 -5.55
CA MET A 563 -55.86 -79.10 -6.59
C MET A 563 -56.02 -80.54 -7.10
N ASN A 564 -54.93 -81.31 -7.21
CA ASN A 564 -54.97 -82.70 -7.63
C ASN A 564 -55.66 -83.59 -6.57
N GLU A 565 -55.31 -83.44 -5.28
CA GLU A 565 -55.85 -84.26 -4.19
C GLU A 565 -57.30 -83.90 -3.82
N VAL A 566 -57.68 -82.62 -3.91
CA VAL A 566 -59.07 -82.18 -3.71
C VAL A 566 -59.95 -82.52 -4.91
N GLY A 567 -59.42 -82.45 -6.13
CA GLY A 567 -60.12 -82.89 -7.35
C GLY A 567 -60.48 -84.38 -7.32
N ASP A 568 -59.60 -85.23 -6.80
CA ASP A 568 -59.87 -86.65 -6.61
C ASP A 568 -60.90 -86.91 -5.48
N ALA A 569 -60.89 -86.09 -4.42
CA ALA A 569 -61.85 -86.21 -3.32
C ALA A 569 -63.31 -85.92 -3.76
N ASP A 570 -63.54 -84.96 -4.66
CA ASP A 570 -64.86 -84.68 -5.23
C ASP A 570 -65.35 -85.82 -6.16
N VAL A 571 -64.43 -86.46 -6.88
CA VAL A 571 -64.73 -87.66 -7.68
C VAL A 571 -65.11 -88.85 -6.78
N TYR A 572 -64.47 -88.98 -5.62
CA TYR A 572 -64.80 -90.00 -4.62
C TYR A 572 -66.13 -89.73 -3.89
N LEU A 573 -66.43 -88.47 -3.54
CA LEU A 573 -67.71 -88.07 -2.95
C LEU A 573 -68.87 -88.22 -3.94
N GLY A 574 -68.66 -87.94 -5.22
CA GLY A 574 -69.63 -88.23 -6.30
C GLY A 574 -69.94 -89.72 -6.44
N LYS A 575 -68.92 -90.59 -6.34
CA LYS A 575 -69.08 -92.05 -6.35
C LYS A 575 -69.76 -92.60 -5.09
N LEU A 576 -69.49 -92.03 -3.91
CA LEU A 576 -70.17 -92.38 -2.66
C LEU A 576 -71.65 -91.97 -2.65
N ARG A 577 -72.00 -90.80 -3.19
CA ARG A 577 -73.40 -90.41 -3.42
C ARG A 577 -74.11 -91.36 -4.38
N GLY A 578 -73.43 -91.76 -5.46
CA GLY A 578 -73.95 -92.74 -6.41
C GLY A 578 -74.14 -94.15 -5.81
N ALA A 579 -73.25 -94.57 -4.92
CA ALA A 579 -73.34 -95.86 -4.22
C ALA A 579 -74.44 -95.88 -3.14
N LEU A 580 -74.63 -94.78 -2.41
CA LEU A 580 -75.72 -94.63 -1.44
C LEU A 580 -77.11 -94.55 -2.10
N GLN A 581 -77.22 -93.97 -3.30
CA GLN A 581 -78.46 -93.99 -4.09
C GLN A 581 -78.80 -95.37 -4.66
N LYS A 582 -77.82 -96.25 -4.85
CA LYS A 582 -78.03 -97.61 -5.39
C LYS A 582 -78.49 -98.63 -4.35
N ASN A 583 -78.32 -98.33 -3.05
CA ASN A 583 -78.80 -99.15 -1.93
C ASN A 583 -80.14 -98.68 -1.34
N LEU A 584 -80.77 -97.66 -1.94
CA LEU A 584 -82.08 -97.11 -1.55
C LEU A 584 -83.12 -97.22 -2.67
N ARG A 585 -82.96 -98.17 -3.60
CA ARG A 585 -83.97 -98.52 -4.61
C ARG A 585 -84.17 -100.02 -4.73
#